data_AF-A0A7K2VQG9-F1
#
_entry.id   AF-A0A7K2VQG9-F1
#
_cell.length_a   1.000
_cell.length_b   1.000
_cell.length_c   1.000
_cell.angle_alpha   90.00
_cell.angle_beta   90.00
_cell.angle_gamma   90.00
#
_symmetry.space_group_name_H-M   'P 1'
#
loop_
_entity.id
_entity.type
_entity.pdbx_description
1 polymer ?
#
loop_
_entity_poly.entity_id
_entity_poly.type
_entity_poly.pdbx_seq_one_letter_code
_entity_poly.pdbx_strand_id
1 'polypeptide(L)'
;MTQADQPASSSADTPSPASFLAAAAALHAIDDALQTARHEMGGTAETQDVGPERALASLLLLRQVREQLAGWETGLIETARQAGASWADLAHPLGVASRQAAERRYLRGRP
;
A
#
# COMPACT_ATOMS: atom_id res chain seq x y z
N MET A 1 -3.69 -45.79 18.73
CA MET A 1 -4.28 -45.51 17.41
C MET A 1 -4.42 -44.00 17.29
N THR A 2 -3.75 -43.46 16.28
CA THR A 2 -3.51 -42.04 16.00
C THR A 2 -4.76 -41.36 15.44
N GLN A 3 -5.10 -40.17 15.93
CA GLN A 3 -5.74 -39.18 15.07
C GLN A 3 -4.93 -37.90 15.16
N ALA A 4 -4.28 -37.60 14.04
CA ALA A 4 -3.40 -36.47 13.87
C ALA A 4 -4.19 -35.17 14.06
N ASP A 5 -3.73 -34.35 14.99
CA ASP A 5 -4.00 -32.92 15.03
C ASP A 5 -3.36 -32.34 13.75
N GLN A 6 -4.18 -32.16 12.72
CA GLN A 6 -3.73 -31.65 11.45
C GLN A 6 -3.62 -30.12 11.57
N PRO A 7 -2.45 -29.51 11.31
CA PRO A 7 -2.26 -28.08 11.48
C PRO A 7 -3.18 -27.35 10.51
N ALA A 8 -3.99 -26.43 11.04
CA ALA A 8 -4.74 -25.48 10.24
C ALA A 8 -3.76 -24.75 9.31
N SER A 9 -3.74 -25.19 8.06
CA SER A 9 -2.82 -24.72 7.05
C SER A 9 -3.21 -23.29 6.67
N SER A 10 -2.25 -22.37 6.82
CA SER A 10 -2.07 -21.06 6.17
C SER A 10 -3.17 -20.59 5.22
N SER A 11 -4.38 -20.33 5.73
CA SER A 11 -5.43 -19.62 4.97
C SER A 11 -5.24 -18.09 5.04
N ALA A 12 -4.13 -17.62 5.60
CA ALA A 12 -3.84 -16.21 5.88
C ALA A 12 -3.11 -15.49 4.72
N ASP A 13 -2.80 -16.16 3.62
CA ASP A 13 -2.03 -15.58 2.50
C ASP A 13 -2.91 -14.99 1.39
N THR A 14 -4.23 -14.96 1.58
CA THR A 14 -5.14 -14.29 0.63
C THR A 14 -5.75 -13.06 1.31
N PRO A 15 -5.58 -11.85 0.74
CA PRO A 15 -6.21 -10.65 1.27
C PRO A 15 -7.73 -10.86 1.36
N SER A 16 -8.30 -10.70 2.55
CA SER A 16 -9.75 -10.72 2.71
C SER A 16 -10.36 -9.53 1.97
N PRO A 17 -11.52 -9.67 1.30
CA PRO A 17 -12.20 -8.57 0.62
C PRO A 17 -12.51 -7.40 1.57
N ALA A 18 -12.76 -7.65 2.86
CA ALA A 18 -12.94 -6.60 3.86
C ALA A 18 -11.64 -5.81 4.09
N SER A 19 -10.48 -6.47 4.12
CA SER A 19 -9.18 -5.83 4.25
C SER A 19 -8.82 -5.02 2.99
N PHE A 20 -9.18 -5.52 1.81
CA PHE A 20 -9.06 -4.77 0.56
C PHE A 20 -9.89 -3.48 0.57
N LEU A 21 -11.18 -3.57 0.92
CA LEU A 21 -12.07 -2.40 0.96
C LEU A 21 -11.59 -1.36 1.98
N ALA A 22 -11.08 -1.80 3.13
CA ALA A 22 -10.48 -0.91 4.12
C ALA A 22 -9.22 -0.21 3.57
N ALA A 23 -8.33 -0.94 2.89
CA ALA A 23 -7.15 -0.35 2.26
C ALA A 23 -7.53 0.64 1.15
N ALA A 24 -8.52 0.31 0.31
CA ALA A 24 -9.00 1.20 -0.74
C ALA A 24 -9.59 2.50 -0.16
N ALA A 25 -10.41 2.40 0.89
CA ALA A 25 -10.96 3.57 1.58
C ALA A 25 -9.86 4.44 2.21
N ALA A 26 -8.85 3.83 2.83
CA ALA A 26 -7.71 4.55 3.39
C ALA A 26 -6.88 5.27 2.31
N LEU A 27 -6.65 4.63 1.15
CA LEU A 27 -5.94 5.24 0.03
C LEU A 27 -6.69 6.46 -0.53
N HIS A 28 -8.02 6.40 -0.64
CA HIS A 28 -8.82 7.57 -1.02
C HIS A 28 -8.69 8.72 -0.02
N ALA A 29 -8.79 8.43 1.29
CA ALA A 29 -8.63 9.47 2.31
C ALA A 29 -7.23 10.10 2.32
N ILE A 30 -6.18 9.31 2.03
CA ILE A 30 -4.81 9.83 1.88
C ILE A 30 -4.70 10.73 0.64
N ASP A 31 -5.27 10.34 -0.49
CA ASP A 31 -5.25 11.16 -1.71
C ASP A 31 -5.96 12.51 -1.50
N ASP A 32 -7.13 12.51 -0.86
CA ASP A 32 -7.87 13.73 -0.49
C ASP A 32 -7.05 14.66 0.42
N ALA A 33 -6.39 14.09 1.43
CA ALA A 33 -5.53 14.84 2.36
C ALA A 33 -4.31 15.43 1.63
N LEU A 34 -3.67 14.67 0.73
CA LEU A 34 -2.53 15.14 -0.07
C LEU A 34 -2.95 16.25 -1.04
N GLN A 35 -4.13 16.14 -1.65
CA GLN A 35 -4.65 17.17 -2.54
C GLN A 35 -4.93 18.48 -1.78
N THR A 36 -5.53 18.38 -0.59
CA THR A 36 -5.74 19.53 0.30
C THR A 36 -4.41 20.21 0.65
N ALA A 37 -3.41 19.44 1.08
CA ALA A 37 -2.09 19.97 1.44
C ALA A 37 -1.38 20.65 0.25
N ARG A 38 -1.53 20.13 -0.98
CA ARG A 38 -0.99 20.77 -2.20
C ARG A 38 -1.65 22.12 -2.47
N HIS A 39 -2.96 22.25 -2.24
CA HIS A 39 -3.67 23.50 -2.40
C HIS A 39 -3.23 24.56 -1.37
N GLU A 40 -3.01 24.17 -0.12
CA GLU A 40 -2.52 25.07 0.94
C GLU A 40 -1.09 25.56 0.70
N MET A 41 -0.21 24.69 0.20
CA MET A 41 1.18 25.04 -0.13
C MET A 41 1.32 26.03 -1.30
N GLY A 42 0.30 26.12 -2.17
CA GLY A 42 0.21 27.09 -3.26
C GLY A 42 -0.34 28.46 -2.83
N GLY A 43 -0.95 28.55 -1.65
CA GLY A 43 -1.23 29.82 -0.97
C GLY A 43 0.05 30.34 -0.31
N THR A 44 0.15 31.64 -0.03
CA THR A 44 1.25 32.22 0.76
C THR A 44 1.26 31.59 2.16
N ALA A 45 1.94 30.46 2.29
CA ALA A 45 2.14 29.78 3.55
C ALA A 45 3.07 30.66 4.39
N GLU A 46 2.50 31.32 5.39
CA GLU A 46 3.26 31.91 6.47
C GLU A 46 4.18 30.82 7.02
N THR A 47 5.49 31.05 6.95
CA THR A 47 6.51 30.16 7.51
C THR A 47 6.33 30.14 9.02
N GLN A 48 5.37 29.33 9.51
CA GLN A 48 5.32 28.97 10.90
C GLN A 48 6.61 28.24 11.22
N ASP A 49 7.33 28.73 12.23
CA ASP A 49 8.61 28.20 12.68
C ASP A 49 8.45 26.72 13.06
N VAL A 50 8.82 25.81 12.16
CA VAL A 50 8.74 24.36 12.40
C VAL A 50 9.98 23.96 13.20
N GLY A 51 9.83 23.86 14.51
CA GLY A 51 10.88 23.35 15.39
C GLY A 51 11.32 21.92 15.03
N PRO A 52 12.57 21.53 15.38
CA PRO A 52 13.18 20.27 14.95
C PRO A 52 12.39 19.03 15.39
N GLU A 53 11.72 19.06 16.54
CA GLU A 53 10.90 17.96 17.05
C GLU A 53 9.71 17.66 16.14
N ARG A 54 9.06 18.71 15.61
CA ARG A 54 7.92 18.56 14.69
C ARG A 54 8.37 17.99 13.35
N ALA A 55 9.54 18.39 12.86
CA ALA A 55 10.13 17.83 11.66
C ALA A 55 10.46 16.33 11.83
N LEU A 56 11.10 15.96 12.94
CA LEU A 56 11.44 14.56 13.23
C LEU A 56 10.19 13.68 13.41
N ALA A 57 9.17 14.15 14.13
CA ALA A 57 7.90 13.44 14.26
C ALA A 57 7.23 13.21 12.89
N SER A 58 7.28 14.21 12.01
CA SER A 58 6.75 14.11 10.64
C SER A 58 7.49 13.06 9.81
N LEU A 59 8.82 12.95 9.95
CA LEU A 59 9.62 11.93 9.27
C LEU A 59 9.32 10.52 9.77
N LEU A 60 9.11 10.34 11.08
CA LEU A 60 8.71 9.05 11.66
C LEU A 60 7.35 8.61 11.14
N LEU A 61 6.37 9.52 11.12
CA LEU A 61 5.05 9.25 10.56
C LEU A 61 5.13 8.89 9.08
N LEU A 62 5.92 9.64 8.29
CA LEU A 62 6.12 9.34 6.87
C LEU A 62 6.68 7.92 6.67
N ARG A 63 7.65 7.49 7.47
CA ARG A 63 8.21 6.13 7.39
C ARG A 63 7.12 5.08 7.66
N GLN A 64 6.37 5.25 8.75
CA GLN A 64 5.30 4.31 9.13
C GLN A 64 4.22 4.20 8.04
N VAL A 65 3.80 5.32 7.47
CA VAL A 65 2.84 5.32 6.36
C VAL A 65 3.42 4.58 5.14
N ARG A 66 4.68 4.83 4.76
CA ARG A 66 5.31 4.12 3.63
C ARG A 66 5.40 2.61 3.85
N GLU A 67 5.67 2.16 5.07
CA GLU A 67 5.68 0.75 5.43
C GLU A 67 4.28 0.12 5.32
N GLN A 68 3.24 0.80 5.82
CA GLN A 68 1.84 0.36 5.66
C GLN A 68 1.43 0.25 4.19
N LEU A 69 1.73 1.29 3.39
CA LEU A 69 1.44 1.32 1.95
C LEU A 69 2.16 0.21 1.19
N ALA A 70 3.43 -0.06 1.53
CA ALA A 70 4.18 -1.16 0.93
C ALA A 70 3.56 -2.53 1.29
N GLY A 71 3.06 -2.69 2.52
CA GLY A 71 2.35 -3.90 2.95
C GLY A 71 1.03 -4.13 2.20
N TRP A 72 0.35 -3.07 1.78
CA TRP A 72 -0.89 -3.19 1.00
C TRP A 72 -0.65 -3.51 -0.48
N GLU A 73 0.47 -3.10 -1.07
CA GLU A 73 0.76 -3.28 -2.51
C GLU A 73 0.61 -4.74 -2.97
N THR A 74 1.23 -5.69 -2.26
CA THR A 74 1.14 -7.12 -2.58
C THR A 74 -0.31 -7.62 -2.53
N GLY A 75 -1.07 -7.24 -1.49
CA GLY A 75 -2.45 -7.67 -1.35
C GLY A 75 -3.40 -7.06 -2.40
N LEU A 76 -3.16 -5.82 -2.82
CA LEU A 76 -3.89 -5.19 -3.92
C LEU A 76 -3.60 -5.90 -5.26
N ILE A 77 -2.33 -6.25 -5.52
CA ILE A 77 -1.92 -7.02 -6.69
C ILE A 77 -2.63 -8.38 -6.69
N GLU A 78 -2.60 -9.12 -5.58
CA GLU A 78 -3.23 -10.44 -5.48
C GLU A 78 -4.75 -10.36 -5.67
N THR A 79 -5.40 -9.34 -5.09
CA THR A 79 -6.84 -9.10 -5.28
C THR A 79 -7.16 -8.85 -6.75
N ALA A 80 -6.39 -7.99 -7.43
CA ALA A 80 -6.57 -7.72 -8.85
C ALA A 80 -6.32 -8.97 -9.71
N ARG A 81 -5.30 -9.77 -9.38
CA ARG A 81 -5.00 -11.05 -10.06
C ARG A 81 -6.15 -12.05 -9.90
N GLN A 82 -6.75 -12.15 -8.71
CA GLN A 82 -7.93 -13.00 -8.45
C GLN A 82 -9.17 -12.52 -9.22
N ALA A 83 -9.31 -11.21 -9.41
CA ALA A 83 -10.34 -10.63 -10.27
C ALA A 83 -10.06 -10.80 -11.78
N GLY A 84 -8.95 -11.44 -12.16
CA GLY A 84 -8.61 -11.77 -13.54
C GLY A 84 -7.65 -10.79 -14.23
N ALA A 85 -7.15 -9.76 -13.54
CA ALA A 85 -6.20 -8.82 -14.13
C ALA A 85 -4.91 -9.56 -14.56
N SER A 86 -4.43 -9.29 -15.77
CA SER A 86 -3.14 -9.79 -16.24
C SER A 86 -1.99 -8.94 -15.69
N TRP A 87 -0.77 -9.47 -15.73
CA TRP A 87 0.43 -8.67 -15.43
C TRP A 87 0.62 -7.47 -16.37
N ALA A 88 0.04 -7.51 -17.57
CA ALA A 88 0.07 -6.37 -18.48
C ALA A 88 -0.88 -5.26 -18.00
N ASP A 89 -2.07 -5.62 -17.51
CA ASP A 89 -3.04 -4.68 -16.93
C ASP A 89 -2.49 -4.02 -15.66
N LEU A 90 -1.68 -4.74 -14.88
CA LEU A 90 -1.02 -4.24 -13.67
C LEU A 90 0.20 -3.35 -13.95
N ALA A 91 0.78 -3.37 -15.15
CA ALA A 91 2.00 -2.63 -15.43
C ALA A 91 1.79 -1.11 -15.25
N HIS A 92 0.72 -0.57 -15.82
CA HIS A 92 0.42 0.86 -15.73
C HIS A 92 0.09 1.31 -14.29
N PRO A 93 -0.82 0.66 -13.54
CA PRO A 93 -1.09 0.99 -12.13
C PRO A 93 0.13 0.90 -11.21
N LEU A 94 1.06 -0.04 -11.45
CA LEU A 94 2.29 -0.17 -10.67
C LEU A 94 3.40 0.81 -11.08
N GLY A 95 3.14 1.66 -12.07
CA GLY A 95 4.09 2.66 -12.58
C GLY A 95 5.29 2.04 -13.31
N VAL A 96 5.12 0.87 -13.90
CA VAL A 96 6.20 0.15 -14.61
C VAL A 96 5.89 0.01 -16.10
N ALA A 97 6.93 0.04 -16.93
CA ALA A 97 6.77 0.08 -18.39
C ALA A 97 6.33 -1.26 -19.02
N SER A 98 6.40 -2.38 -18.30
CA SER A 98 6.15 -3.69 -18.88
C SER A 98 5.59 -4.72 -17.91
N ARG A 99 4.95 -5.73 -18.48
CA ARG A 99 4.48 -6.94 -17.79
C ARG A 99 5.55 -7.58 -16.90
N GLN A 100 6.75 -7.80 -17.45
CA GLN A 100 7.85 -8.42 -16.71
C GLN A 100 8.32 -7.55 -15.55
N ALA A 101 8.31 -6.22 -15.71
CA ALA A 101 8.66 -5.30 -14.64
C ALA A 101 7.64 -5.35 -13.49
N ALA A 102 6.34 -5.51 -13.80
CA ALA A 102 5.28 -5.69 -12.82
C ALA A 102 5.47 -6.99 -12.03
N GLU A 103 5.66 -8.09 -12.73
CA GLU A 103 5.89 -9.41 -12.13
C GLU A 103 7.15 -9.41 -11.23
N ARG A 104 8.27 -8.84 -11.71
CA ARG A 104 9.49 -8.72 -10.91
C ARG A 104 9.30 -7.89 -9.63
N ARG A 105 8.51 -6.82 -9.69
CA ARG A 105 8.21 -5.99 -8.51
C ARG A 105 7.46 -6.79 -7.46
N TYR A 106 6.42 -7.52 -7.88
CA TYR A 106 5.66 -8.41 -7.02
C TYR A 106 6.53 -9.50 -6.38
N LEU A 107 7.39 -10.16 -7.17
CA LEU A 107 8.28 -11.21 -6.66
C LEU A 107 9.31 -10.70 -5.64
N ARG A 108 9.76 -9.44 -5.73
CA ARG A 108 10.63 -8.85 -4.70
C ARG A 108 9.92 -8.55 -3.38
N GLY A 109 8.61 -8.34 -3.43
CA GLY A 109 7.79 -8.02 -2.26
C GLY A 109 7.32 -9.25 -1.49
N ARG A 110 7.54 -10.47 -2.01
CA ARG A 110 7.29 -11.71 -1.28
C ARG A 110 8.51 -12.08 -0.42
N PRO A 111 8.31 -12.38 0.88
CA PRO A 111 9.36 -12.95 1.72
C PRO A 111 9.76 -14.36 1.27
#